data_AF-A0A1I1X5W6-F1
#
_entry.id   AF-A0A1I1X5W6-F1
#
_cell.length_a   1.000
_cell.length_b   1.000
_cell.length_c   1.000
_cell.angle_alpha   90.00
_cell.angle_beta   90.00
_cell.angle_gamma   90.00
#
_symmetry.space_group_name_H-M   'P 1'
#
loop_
_entity.id
_entity.type
_entity.pdbx_description
1 polymer ?
#
loop_
_entity_poly.entity_id
_entity_poly.type
_entity_poly.pdbx_seq_one_letter_code
_entity_poly.pdbx_strand_id
1 'polypeptide(L)'
;MTRRSLKISVTIGYLLLLLCVVILNPLRFEHIVPLGSRLRIHPFVDSLNDISYARGSSWFIHWFNFLGNIFGNIALFIPVSFIAILVFRMQQFWMVVLMACILSLIIETVQYCTGLGVADVDDVILNTAGAAIGFYICKRAYSFLSE
;
A
#
# COMPACT_ATOMS: atom_id res chain seq x y z
N MET A 1 4.32 6.11 30.81
CA MET A 1 4.32 6.43 29.35
C MET A 1 3.23 7.47 29.09
N THR A 2 3.55 8.61 28.45
CA THR A 2 2.53 9.65 28.19
C THR A 2 1.63 9.22 27.02
N ARG A 3 0.38 9.71 26.95
CA ARG A 3 -0.53 9.46 25.80
C ARG A 3 0.10 9.85 24.46
N ARG A 4 0.97 10.87 24.45
CA ARG A 4 1.73 11.29 23.26
C ARG A 4 2.79 10.27 22.87
N SER A 5 3.58 9.78 23.83
CA SER A 5 4.60 8.75 23.60
C SER A 5 3.98 7.47 23.03
N LEU A 6 2.82 7.05 23.52
CA LEU A 6 2.11 5.86 23.03
C LEU A 6 1.68 5.99 21.56
N LYS A 7 1.07 7.12 21.16
CA LYS A 7 0.67 7.37 19.77
C LYS A 7 1.86 7.29 18.81
N ILE A 8 3.00 7.85 19.20
CA ILE A 8 4.22 7.84 18.41
C ILE A 8 4.75 6.41 18.28
N SER A 9 4.85 5.66 19.39
CA SER A 9 5.31 4.26 19.36
C SER A 9 4.44 3.37 18.48
N VAL A 10 3.11 3.50 18.56
CA VAL A 10 2.17 2.74 17.71
C VAL A 10 2.36 3.12 16.24
N THR A 11 2.53 4.42 15.95
CA THR A 11 2.76 4.91 14.58
C THR A 11 4.05 4.33 14.01
N ILE A 12 5.15 4.39 14.76
CA ILE A 12 6.44 3.83 14.34
C ILE A 12 6.32 2.32 14.14
N GLY A 13 5.72 1.60 15.09
CA GLY A 13 5.52 0.15 14.98
C GLY A 13 4.70 -0.22 13.74
N TYR A 14 3.65 0.52 13.44
CA TYR A 14 2.86 0.32 12.24
C TYR A 14 3.62 0.67 10.95
N LEU A 15 4.38 1.77 10.91
CA LEU A 15 5.18 2.12 9.72
C LEU A 15 6.27 1.08 9.46
N LEU A 16 6.88 0.53 10.51
CA LEU A 16 7.81 -0.60 10.39
C LEU A 16 7.10 -1.86 9.88
N LEU A 17 5.91 -2.16 10.40
CA LEU A 17 5.09 -3.28 9.91
C LEU A 17 4.73 -3.11 8.44
N LEU A 18 4.29 -1.91 8.03
CA LEU A 18 3.97 -1.57 6.65
C LEU A 18 5.18 -1.80 5.75
N LEU A 19 6.35 -1.26 6.13
CA LEU A 19 7.60 -1.47 5.39
C LEU A 19 7.96 -2.96 5.34
N CYS A 20 7.87 -3.69 6.44
CA CYS A 20 8.12 -5.12 6.46
C CYS A 20 7.16 -5.88 5.53
N VAL A 21 5.86 -5.61 5.58
CA VAL A 21 4.88 -6.32 4.74
C VAL A 21 5.08 -6.00 3.27
N VAL A 22 5.34 -4.74 2.91
CA VAL A 22 5.49 -4.34 1.50
C VAL A 22 6.85 -4.76 0.93
N ILE A 23 7.93 -4.66 1.72
CA ILE A 23 9.28 -5.04 1.29
C ILE A 23 9.48 -6.56 1.33
N LEU A 24 8.94 -7.25 2.34
CA LEU A 24 9.13 -8.69 2.53
C LEU A 24 7.98 -9.52 1.94
N ASN A 25 7.12 -8.95 1.07
CA ASN A 25 5.97 -9.67 0.54
C ASN A 25 6.41 -10.91 -0.26
N PRO A 26 6.16 -12.14 0.24
CA PRO A 26 6.54 -13.39 -0.44
C PRO A 26 5.94 -13.53 -1.84
N LEU A 27 4.78 -12.90 -2.06
CA LEU A 27 4.08 -12.92 -3.34
C LEU A 27 4.84 -12.18 -4.46
N ARG A 28 5.85 -11.37 -4.12
CA ARG A 28 6.71 -10.66 -5.07
C ARG A 28 8.11 -11.26 -5.22
N PHE A 29 8.47 -12.23 -4.38
CA PHE A 29 9.76 -12.93 -4.43
C PHE A 29 9.81 -14.07 -5.44
N GLU A 30 8.74 -14.29 -6.21
CA GLU A 30 8.81 -15.22 -7.33
C GLU A 30 9.60 -14.58 -8.47
N HIS A 31 10.80 -15.11 -8.67
CA HIS A 31 11.80 -14.78 -9.68
C HIS A 31 12.77 -13.65 -9.30
N ILE A 32 14.06 -13.93 -9.44
CA ILE A 32 15.08 -12.89 -9.60
C ILE A 32 14.72 -12.15 -10.89
N VAL A 33 13.93 -11.08 -10.75
CA VAL A 33 13.39 -10.36 -11.90
C VAL A 33 14.55 -9.60 -12.58
N PRO A 34 14.79 -9.80 -13.89
CA PRO A 34 15.75 -9.00 -14.65
C PRO A 34 15.45 -7.51 -14.50
N LEU A 35 16.47 -6.65 -14.54
CA LEU A 35 16.33 -5.21 -14.27
C LEU A 35 15.21 -4.54 -15.10
N GLY A 36 15.07 -4.93 -16.37
CA GLY A 36 14.05 -4.40 -17.28
C GLY A 36 12.60 -4.78 -16.95
N SER A 37 12.39 -5.81 -16.12
CA SER A 37 11.07 -6.30 -15.67
C SER A 37 10.75 -5.92 -14.22
N ARG A 38 11.66 -5.18 -13.55
CA ARG A 38 11.47 -4.67 -12.18
C ARG A 38 10.63 -3.40 -12.10
N LEU A 39 10.26 -2.85 -13.25
CA LEU A 39 9.50 -1.61 -13.34
C LEU A 39 8.28 -1.86 -14.22
N ARG A 40 7.10 -1.78 -13.60
CA ARG A 40 5.79 -1.89 -14.25
C ARG A 40 5.15 -0.51 -14.28
N ILE A 41 5.17 0.09 -15.46
CA ILE A 41 4.69 1.46 -15.68
C ILE A 41 3.34 1.51 -16.38
N HIS A 42 2.84 0.38 -16.89
CA HIS A 42 1.63 0.35 -17.68
C HIS A 42 0.44 0.05 -16.75
N PRO A 43 -0.30 1.08 -16.30
CA PRO A 43 -1.34 0.89 -15.30
C PRO A 43 -2.39 -0.08 -15.82
N PHE A 44 -2.73 -1.06 -14.98
CA PHE A 44 -3.66 -2.16 -15.21
C PHE A 44 -3.24 -3.17 -16.29
N VAL A 45 -2.43 -2.78 -17.27
CA VAL A 45 -2.02 -3.64 -18.38
C VAL A 45 -1.10 -4.75 -17.87
N ASP A 46 -0.10 -4.40 -17.06
CA ASP A 46 0.84 -5.38 -16.51
C ASP A 46 0.11 -6.37 -15.58
N SER A 47 -0.77 -5.87 -14.73
CA SER A 47 -1.62 -6.70 -13.87
C SER A 47 -2.58 -7.62 -14.64
N LEU A 48 -3.19 -7.16 -15.75
CA LEU A 48 -4.08 -7.98 -16.57
C LEU A 48 -3.30 -9.04 -17.37
N ASN A 49 -2.09 -8.70 -17.83
CA ASN A 49 -1.21 -9.64 -18.50
C ASN A 49 -0.79 -10.78 -17.57
N ASP A 50 -0.50 -10.49 -16.29
CA ASP A 50 -0.17 -11.50 -15.28
C ASP A 50 -1.29 -12.53 -15.07
N ILE A 51 -2.57 -12.12 -15.18
CA ILE A 51 -3.72 -13.04 -15.14
C ILE A 51 -3.79 -13.91 -16.40
N SER A 52 -3.44 -13.31 -17.55
CA SER A 52 -3.66 -13.89 -18.89
C SER A 52 -2.57 -14.89 -19.29
N TYR A 53 -1.33 -14.69 -18.84
CA TYR A 53 -0.15 -15.50 -19.23
C TYR A 53 0.22 -16.59 -18.22
N ALA A 54 -0.78 -17.23 -17.61
CA ALA A 54 -0.63 -18.31 -16.63
C ALA A 54 0.18 -19.51 -17.18
N ARG A 55 1.49 -19.53 -16.94
CA ARG A 55 2.34 -20.71 -17.16
C ARG A 55 2.48 -21.48 -15.84
N GLY A 56 1.72 -22.57 -15.70
CA GLY A 56 2.07 -23.68 -14.80
C GLY A 56 1.36 -23.79 -13.45
N SER A 57 0.53 -22.82 -13.04
CA SER A 57 -0.33 -22.94 -11.84
C SER A 57 -1.81 -22.77 -12.18
N SER A 58 -2.71 -23.29 -11.33
CA SER A 58 -4.17 -23.26 -11.56
C SER A 58 -4.66 -21.81 -11.69
N TRP A 59 -5.54 -21.53 -12.66
CA TRP A 59 -6.16 -20.21 -12.89
C TRP A 59 -6.67 -19.51 -11.60
N PHE A 60 -7.14 -20.31 -10.63
CA PHE A 60 -7.58 -19.86 -9.32
C PHE A 60 -6.49 -19.13 -8.51
N ILE A 61 -5.25 -19.63 -8.52
CA ILE A 61 -4.13 -19.06 -7.75
C ILE A 61 -3.78 -17.66 -8.29
N HIS A 62 -3.78 -17.49 -9.61
CA HIS A 62 -3.53 -16.19 -10.24
C HIS A 62 -4.61 -15.17 -9.87
N TRP A 63 -5.88 -15.55 -9.95
CA TRP A 63 -6.99 -14.70 -9.53
C TRP A 63 -6.92 -14.36 -8.05
N PHE A 64 -6.58 -15.33 -7.19
CA PHE A 64 -6.41 -15.09 -5.77
C PHE A 64 -5.29 -14.09 -5.48
N ASN A 65 -4.15 -14.23 -6.15
CA ASN A 65 -3.01 -13.31 -6.01
C ASN A 65 -3.34 -11.90 -6.53
N PHE A 66 -4.01 -11.80 -7.67
CA PHE A 66 -4.43 -10.52 -8.24
C PHE A 66 -5.38 -9.75 -7.31
N LEU A 67 -6.43 -10.43 -6.82
CA LEU A 67 -7.35 -9.85 -5.84
C LEU A 67 -6.63 -9.53 -4.53
N GLY A 68 -5.71 -10.41 -4.11
CA GLY A 68 -4.83 -10.21 -2.96
C GLY A 68 -4.00 -8.93 -3.07
N ASN A 69 -3.43 -8.61 -4.24
CA ASN A 69 -2.68 -7.38 -4.45
C ASN A 69 -3.60 -6.15 -4.35
N ILE A 70 -4.75 -6.18 -5.03
CA ILE A 70 -5.74 -5.08 -4.99
C ILE A 70 -6.18 -4.79 -3.56
N PHE A 71 -6.74 -5.78 -2.88
CA PHE A 71 -7.28 -5.60 -1.54
C PHE A 71 -6.19 -5.40 -0.50
N GLY A 72 -5.04 -6.07 -0.65
CA GLY A 72 -3.90 -5.94 0.24
C GLY A 72 -3.36 -4.52 0.27
N ASN A 73 -3.08 -3.93 -0.90
CA ASN A 73 -2.57 -2.56 -1.00
C ASN A 73 -3.56 -1.53 -0.45
N ILE A 74 -4.84 -1.63 -0.83
CA ILE A 74 -5.91 -0.77 -0.30
C ILE A 74 -6.00 -0.88 1.22
N ALA A 75 -6.07 -2.11 1.75
CA ALA A 75 -6.20 -2.35 3.18
C ALA A 75 -5.00 -1.86 3.98
N LEU A 76 -3.79 -2.02 3.44
CA LEU A 76 -2.56 -1.56 4.07
C LEU A 76 -2.49 -0.04 4.19
N PHE A 77 -3.08 0.73 3.27
CA PHE A 77 -3.04 2.19 3.32
C PHE A 77 -4.23 2.86 4.04
N ILE A 78 -5.27 2.10 4.40
CA ILE A 78 -6.37 2.63 5.23
C ILE A 78 -5.83 3.19 6.58
N PRO A 79 -5.03 2.45 7.38
CA PRO A 79 -4.54 2.96 8.66
C PRO A 79 -3.52 4.10 8.53
N VAL A 80 -2.81 4.24 7.40
CA VAL A 80 -1.95 5.41 7.10
C VAL A 80 -2.76 6.71 7.24
N SER A 81 -4.01 6.71 6.77
CA SER A 81 -4.90 7.87 6.86
C SER A 81 -5.33 8.19 8.28
N PHE A 82 -5.54 7.16 9.10
CA PHE A 82 -5.87 7.33 10.52
C PHE A 82 -4.71 7.99 11.26
N ILE A 83 -3.48 7.59 10.96
CA ILE A 83 -2.28 8.22 11.51
C ILE A 83 -2.19 9.69 11.05
N ALA A 84 -2.40 9.94 9.75
CA ALA A 84 -2.41 11.31 9.21
C ALA A 84 -3.41 12.21 9.94
N ILE A 85 -4.63 11.74 10.17
CA ILE A 85 -5.71 12.52 10.80
C ILE A 85 -5.53 12.61 12.33
N LEU A 86 -5.25 11.51 13.01
CA LEU A 86 -5.28 11.43 14.48
C LEU A 86 -3.96 11.81 15.17
N VAL A 87 -2.83 11.63 14.47
CA VAL A 87 -1.49 11.91 14.99
C VAL A 87 -0.97 13.22 14.42
N PHE A 88 -0.98 13.35 13.09
CA PHE A 88 -0.48 14.54 12.40
C PHE A 88 -1.53 15.64 12.19
N ARG A 89 -2.79 15.39 12.56
CA ARG A 89 -3.90 16.35 12.45
C ARG A 89 -4.14 16.85 11.03
N MET A 90 -3.81 16.05 10.01
CA MET A 90 -4.06 16.35 8.60
C MET A 90 -5.55 16.17 8.30
N GLN A 91 -6.33 17.26 8.41
CA GLN A 91 -7.79 17.21 8.28
C GLN A 91 -8.30 17.34 6.85
N GLN A 92 -7.44 17.75 5.90
CA GLN A 92 -7.80 18.00 4.51
C GLN A 92 -7.58 16.74 3.66
N PHE A 93 -8.59 16.36 2.88
CA PHE A 93 -8.56 15.16 2.04
C PHE A 93 -7.33 15.12 1.11
N TRP A 94 -7.10 16.21 0.37
CA TRP A 94 -6.01 16.28 -0.61
C TRP A 94 -4.63 16.15 0.04
N MET A 95 -4.44 16.64 1.28
CA MET A 95 -3.18 16.50 2.01
C MET A 95 -2.90 15.03 2.36
N VAL A 96 -3.93 14.29 2.78
CA VAL A 96 -3.81 12.86 3.12
C VAL A 96 -3.54 12.02 1.87
N VAL A 97 -4.26 12.30 0.78
CA VAL A 97 -4.05 11.64 -0.51
C VAL A 97 -2.66 11.90 -1.06
N LEU A 98 -2.20 13.16 -1.04
CA LEU A 98 -0.86 13.52 -1.52
C LEU A 98 0.24 12.86 -0.68
N MET A 99 0.09 12.85 0.64
CA MET A 99 1.04 12.19 1.54
C MET A 99 1.11 10.68 1.28
N ALA A 100 -0.04 10.02 1.11
CA ALA A 100 -0.10 8.60 0.79
C ALA A 100 0.52 8.29 -0.57
N CYS A 101 0.26 9.11 -1.59
CA CYS A 101 0.86 8.97 -2.91
C CYS A 101 2.39 9.10 -2.84
N ILE A 102 2.91 10.12 -2.15
CA ILE A 102 4.36 10.30 -1.94
C ILE A 102 4.95 9.12 -1.16
N LEU A 103 4.29 8.68 -0.09
CA LEU A 103 4.75 7.53 0.70
C LEU A 103 4.82 6.26 -0.17
N SER A 104 3.79 6.00 -0.98
CA SER A 104 3.79 4.85 -1.88
C SER A 104 4.89 4.96 -2.93
N LEU A 105 5.09 6.13 -3.54
CA LEU A 105 6.17 6.35 -4.50
C LEU A 105 7.55 6.09 -3.88
N ILE A 106 7.77 6.51 -2.63
CA ILE A 106 9.01 6.22 -1.89
C ILE A 106 9.18 4.70 -1.73
N ILE A 107 8.13 3.98 -1.34
CA ILE A 107 8.18 2.53 -1.15
C ILE A 107 8.52 1.81 -2.46
N GLU A 108 7.82 2.12 -3.56
CA GLU A 108 8.09 1.54 -4.88
C GLU A 108 9.51 1.88 -5.36
N THR A 109 9.96 3.12 -5.14
CA THR A 109 11.34 3.54 -5.49
C THR A 109 12.38 2.75 -4.70
N VAL A 110 12.16 2.53 -3.40
CA VAL A 110 13.04 1.72 -2.58
C VAL A 110 13.07 0.27 -3.07
N GLN A 111 11.91 -0.32 -3.40
CA GLN A 111 11.85 -1.67 -3.97
C GLN A 111 12.64 -1.78 -5.28
N TYR A 112 12.48 -0.80 -6.18
CA TYR A 112 13.22 -0.74 -7.43
C TYR A 112 14.75 -0.64 -7.20
N CYS A 113 15.20 0.32 -6.39
CA CYS A 113 16.62 0.59 -6.15
C CYS A 113 17.32 -0.53 -5.40
N THR A 114 16.64 -1.16 -4.44
CA THR A 114 17.21 -2.26 -3.64
C THR A 114 17.10 -3.61 -4.34
N GLY A 115 16.25 -3.71 -5.38
CA GLY A 115 15.95 -4.98 -6.04
C GLY A 115 15.21 -5.97 -5.15
N LEU A 116 14.61 -5.50 -4.04
CA LEU A 116 13.83 -6.32 -3.11
C LEU A 116 12.44 -6.66 -3.67
N GLY A 117 12.01 -6.01 -4.76
CA GLY A 117 10.74 -6.29 -5.42
C GLY A 117 10.62 -5.65 -6.80
N VAL A 118 9.41 -5.72 -7.36
CA VAL A 118 9.00 -5.03 -8.59
C VAL A 118 8.27 -3.76 -8.19
N ALA A 119 8.72 -2.64 -8.73
CA ALA A 119 8.02 -1.37 -8.59
C ALA A 119 6.85 -1.32 -9.58
N ASP A 120 5.65 -1.07 -9.07
CA ASP A 120 4.42 -1.11 -9.83
C ASP A 120 3.58 0.16 -9.65
N VAL A 121 3.21 0.78 -10.76
CA VAL A 121 2.33 1.96 -10.76
C VAL A 121 0.94 1.61 -10.22
N ASP A 122 0.46 0.38 -10.40
CA ASP A 122 -0.83 -0.06 -9.89
C ASP A 122 -0.85 -0.03 -8.36
N ASP A 123 0.26 -0.35 -7.71
CA ASP A 123 0.36 -0.28 -6.25
C ASP A 123 0.26 1.16 -5.74
N VAL A 124 0.90 2.12 -6.42
CA VAL A 124 0.77 3.55 -6.08
C VAL A 124 -0.68 3.99 -6.16
N ILE A 125 -1.39 3.58 -7.21
CA ILE A 125 -2.80 3.88 -7.41
C ILE A 125 -3.63 3.25 -6.29
N LEU A 126 -3.45 1.97 -6.00
CA LEU A 126 -4.20 1.21 -5.02
C LEU A 126 -3.96 1.71 -3.59
N ASN A 127 -2.71 1.98 -3.23
CA ASN A 127 -2.32 2.55 -1.94
C ASN A 127 -2.92 3.95 -1.75
N THR A 128 -2.86 4.80 -2.78
CA THR A 128 -3.47 6.12 -2.75
C THR A 128 -5.00 6.04 -2.61
N ALA A 129 -5.64 5.09 -3.30
CA ALA A 129 -7.07 4.82 -3.16
C ALA A 129 -7.43 4.30 -1.75
N GLY A 130 -6.62 3.41 -1.19
CA GLY A 130 -6.76 2.93 0.20
C GLY A 130 -6.71 4.06 1.22
N ALA A 131 -5.80 5.03 1.01
CA ALA A 131 -5.75 6.21 1.86
C ALA A 131 -6.99 7.11 1.68
N ALA A 132 -7.44 7.33 0.45
CA ALA A 132 -8.67 8.09 0.20
C ALA A 132 -9.89 7.46 0.91
N ILE A 133 -10.03 6.14 0.83
CA ILE A 133 -11.07 5.37 1.54
C ILE A 133 -10.90 5.52 3.06
N GLY A 134 -9.68 5.31 3.56
CA GLY A 134 -9.35 5.40 4.99
C GLY A 134 -9.66 6.78 5.58
N PHE A 135 -9.47 7.86 4.82
CA PHE A 135 -9.84 9.21 5.22
C PHE A 135 -11.33 9.32 5.56
N TYR A 136 -12.20 8.86 4.65
CA TYR A 136 -13.65 8.93 4.85
C TYR A 136 -14.10 8.03 6.00
N ILE A 137 -13.54 6.82 6.11
CA ILE A 137 -13.82 5.91 7.24
C ILE A 137 -13.47 6.59 8.56
N CYS A 138 -12.26 7.17 8.66
CA CYS A 138 -11.80 7.82 9.88
C CYS A 138 -12.67 9.02 10.27
N LYS A 139 -13.03 9.87 9.29
CA LYS A 139 -13.92 11.02 9.52
C LYS A 139 -15.30 10.62 10.00
N ARG A 140 -15.90 9.59 9.39
CA ARG A 140 -17.21 9.06 9.79
C ARG A 140 -17.18 8.40 11.16
N ALA A 141 -16.13 7.65 11.47
CA ALA A 141 -15.95 7.06 12.80
C ALA A 141 -15.80 8.16 13.87
N TYR A 142 -15.06 9.23 13.56
CA TYR A 142 -14.88 10.35 14.50
C TYR A 142 -16.18 11.12 14.75
N SER A 143 -16.99 11.37 13.72
CA SER A 143 -18.29 12.05 13.88
C SER A 143 -19.26 11.22 14.71
N PHE A 144 -19.35 9.91 14.45
CA PHE A 144 -20.24 9.01 15.18
C PHE A 144 -19.87 8.89 16.67
N LEU A 145 -18.58 8.90 17.01
CA LEU A 145 -18.12 8.85 18.40
C LEU A 145 -18.26 10.18 19.15
N SER A 146 -18.58 11.27 18.44
CA SER A 146 -18.79 12.60 19.02
C SER A 146 -20.26 12.98 19.21
N GLU A 147 -21.18 12.16 18.71
CA GLU A 147 -22.62 12.21 18.98
C GLU A 147 -22.96 11.46 20.29
#